data_AF-D8P3C2-F1
#
_entry.id   AF-D8P3C2-F1
#
_cell.length_a   1.000
_cell.length_b   1.000
_cell.length_c   1.000
_cell.angle_alpha   90.00
_cell.angle_beta   90.00
_cell.angle_gamma   90.00
#
_symmetry.space_group_name_H-M   'P 1'
#
loop_
_entity.id
_entity.type
_entity.pdbx_description
1 polymer ?
#
loop_
_entity_poly.entity_id
_entity_poly.type
_entity_poly.pdbx_seq_one_letter_code
_entity_poly.pdbx_strand_id
1 'polypeptide(L)'
;MKFSNLKRNTTSVRAATALLLMAAFPASNAIAKTVGSESFVIPFNGSPTRANAWKAAWDAAWNLCRAQYPTTRSVNMTAYRYSAQNPQAPSFYTIQTTWECRDTP
;
A
#
# COMPACT_ATOMS: atom_id res chain seq x y z
N MET A 1 63.84 -17.36 46.40
CA MET A 1 63.01 -18.37 47.11
C MET A 1 61.63 -17.78 47.39
N LYS A 2 60.61 -18.64 47.33
CA LYS A 2 59.20 -18.53 47.76
C LYS A 2 58.15 -17.96 46.79
N PHE A 3 57.21 -18.87 46.53
CA PHE A 3 55.99 -18.81 45.74
C PHE A 3 54.78 -18.26 46.51
N SER A 4 53.72 -18.02 45.74
CA SER A 4 52.27 -18.11 46.09
C SER A 4 51.66 -16.80 46.62
N ASN A 5 50.53 -16.30 46.11
CA ASN A 5 49.27 -17.00 45.89
C ASN A 5 48.30 -16.28 44.93
N LEU A 6 47.49 -17.12 44.29
CA LEU A 6 46.31 -16.83 43.49
C LEU A 6 45.28 -15.94 44.23
N LYS A 7 44.73 -14.93 43.54
CA LYS A 7 43.30 -14.57 43.69
C LYS A 7 42.73 -14.18 42.33
N ARG A 8 42.34 -15.21 41.58
CA ARG A 8 41.43 -15.13 40.44
C ARG A 8 40.06 -14.75 41.02
N ASN A 9 39.64 -13.49 40.87
CA ASN A 9 38.24 -13.14 41.09
C ASN A 9 37.58 -13.01 39.72
N THR A 10 36.87 -14.09 39.38
CA THR A 10 36.03 -14.21 38.22
C THR A 10 34.81 -13.32 38.45
N THR A 11 34.67 -12.23 37.70
CA THR A 11 33.35 -11.62 37.53
C THR A 11 33.21 -11.22 36.07
N SER A 12 32.59 -12.14 35.36
CA SER A 12 32.07 -12.01 34.02
C SER A 12 31.16 -10.79 33.90
N VAL A 13 31.53 -9.85 33.04
CA VAL A 13 30.54 -9.06 32.31
C VAL A 13 30.93 -9.16 30.84
N ARG A 14 30.41 -10.20 30.19
CA ARG A 14 30.38 -10.29 28.74
C ARG A 14 29.44 -9.18 28.25
N ALA A 15 29.99 -8.02 27.93
CA ALA A 15 29.28 -7.03 27.14
C ALA A 15 29.16 -7.60 25.72
N ALA A 16 28.06 -8.31 25.46
CA ALA A 16 27.70 -8.72 24.12
C ALA A 16 27.23 -7.50 23.35
N THR A 17 28.14 -6.80 22.69
CA THR A 17 27.84 -5.84 21.63
C THR A 17 27.36 -6.60 20.40
N ALA A 18 26.10 -7.01 20.39
CA ALA A 18 25.39 -7.39 19.18
C ALA A 18 24.89 -6.09 18.51
N LEU A 19 25.80 -5.38 17.83
CA LEU A 19 25.40 -4.37 16.85
C LEU A 19 24.82 -5.14 15.65
N LEU A 20 23.50 -5.27 15.66
CA LEU A 20 22.69 -5.78 14.56
C LEU A 20 23.10 -5.03 13.28
N LEU A 21 23.73 -5.75 12.36
CA LEU A 21 23.85 -5.37 10.96
C LEU A 21 22.43 -5.21 10.41
N MET A 22 21.89 -3.99 10.43
CA MET A 22 20.79 -3.64 9.57
C MET A 22 21.33 -3.73 8.14
N ALA A 23 21.16 -4.89 7.53
CA ALA A 23 21.27 -5.03 6.10
C ALA A 23 20.29 -4.02 5.51
N ALA A 24 20.84 -2.91 5.00
CA ALA A 24 20.11 -2.01 4.13
C ALA A 24 19.84 -2.80 2.86
N PHE A 25 18.72 -3.54 2.86
CA PHE A 25 18.15 -4.01 1.61
C PHE A 25 17.95 -2.75 0.77
N PRO A 26 18.52 -2.66 -0.44
CA PRO A 26 18.12 -1.61 -1.34
C PRO A 26 16.61 -1.78 -1.50
N ALA A 27 15.85 -0.79 -1.03
CA ALA A 27 14.47 -0.65 -1.38
C ALA A 27 14.46 -0.37 -2.88
N SER A 28 14.55 -1.44 -3.68
CA SER A 28 14.22 -1.43 -5.09
C SER A 28 12.82 -0.86 -5.12
N ASN A 29 12.69 0.41 -5.51
CA ASN A 29 11.40 1.02 -5.80
C ASN A 29 10.82 0.18 -6.93
N ALA A 30 10.07 -0.87 -6.58
CA ALA A 30 9.42 -1.74 -7.53
C ALA A 30 8.45 -0.85 -8.27
N ILE A 31 8.85 -0.40 -9.47
CA ILE A 31 7.97 0.31 -10.38
C ILE A 31 6.90 -0.72 -10.70
N ALA A 32 5.75 -0.56 -10.05
CA ALA A 32 4.60 -1.42 -10.20
C ALA A 32 4.31 -1.57 -11.70
N LYS A 33 4.40 -2.80 -12.23
CA LYS A 33 4.09 -3.03 -13.64
C LYS A 33 2.59 -2.87 -13.81
N THR A 34 2.15 -1.85 -14.54
CA THR A 34 0.76 -1.73 -14.96
C THR A 34 0.48 -2.83 -15.98
N VAL A 35 -0.42 -3.75 -15.64
CA VAL A 35 -0.85 -4.86 -16.51
C VAL A 35 -2.08 -4.52 -17.33
N GLY A 36 -2.83 -3.50 -16.91
CA GLY A 36 -4.03 -3.05 -17.61
C GLY A 36 -4.68 -1.83 -16.95
N SER A 37 -5.81 -1.41 -17.51
CA SER A 37 -6.61 -0.33 -16.94
C SER A 37 -8.09 -0.58 -17.15
N GLU A 38 -8.89 -0.26 -16.14
CA GLU A 38 -10.34 -0.37 -16.15
C GLU A 38 -10.98 0.99 -15.92
N SER A 39 -12.06 1.29 -16.66
CA SER A 39 -12.85 2.51 -16.47
C SER A 39 -14.32 2.18 -16.39
N PHE A 40 -14.99 2.70 -15.37
CA PHE A 40 -16.40 2.41 -15.13
C PHE A 40 -17.10 3.54 -14.37
N VAL A 41 -18.43 3.52 -14.41
CA VAL A 41 -19.30 4.52 -13.77
C VAL A 41 -20.12 3.84 -12.67
N ILE A 42 -20.18 4.44 -11.50
CA ILE A 42 -21.03 3.98 -10.39
C ILE A 42 -21.94 5.11 -9.87
N PRO A 43 -23.14 4.79 -9.37
CA PRO A 43 -23.92 5.75 -8.61
C PRO A 43 -23.22 6.06 -7.28
N PHE A 44 -23.36 7.29 -6.80
CA PHE A 44 -22.78 7.73 -5.54
C PHE A 44 -23.71 8.69 -4.82
N ASN A 45 -23.86 8.49 -3.52
CA ASN A 45 -24.57 9.40 -2.64
C ASN A 45 -23.61 9.90 -1.55
N GLY A 46 -23.36 11.20 -1.50
CA GLY A 46 -22.50 11.81 -0.49
C GLY A 46 -21.69 13.00 -0.99
N SER A 47 -20.63 13.34 -0.25
CA SER A 47 -19.76 14.48 -0.59
C SER A 47 -18.78 14.11 -1.74
N PRO A 48 -18.71 14.90 -2.83
CA PRO A 48 -17.91 14.58 -4.01
C PRO A 48 -16.43 14.91 -3.80
N THR A 49 -15.72 14.03 -3.10
CA THR A 49 -14.27 14.16 -2.85
C THR A 49 -13.51 13.00 -3.47
N ARG A 50 -12.23 13.21 -3.83
CA ARG A 50 -11.37 12.13 -4.34
C ARG A 50 -11.35 10.90 -3.42
N ALA A 51 -11.27 11.13 -2.11
CA ALA A 51 -11.23 10.05 -1.12
C ALA A 51 -12.52 9.22 -1.13
N ASN A 52 -13.67 9.87 -1.30
CA ASN A 52 -14.95 9.18 -1.39
C ASN A 52 -15.11 8.45 -2.73
N ALA A 53 -14.65 9.03 -3.84
CA ALA A 53 -14.61 8.33 -5.13
C ALA A 53 -13.76 7.07 -5.06
N TRP A 54 -12.57 7.16 -4.45
CA TRP A 54 -11.69 6.02 -4.25
C TRP A 54 -12.39 4.93 -3.42
N LYS A 55 -12.95 5.29 -2.25
CA LYS A 55 -13.64 4.34 -1.37
C LYS A 55 -14.84 3.67 -2.05
N ALA A 56 -15.64 4.44 -2.79
CA ALA A 56 -16.84 3.93 -3.43
C ALA A 56 -16.54 2.97 -4.59
N ALA A 57 -15.45 3.20 -5.32
CA ALA A 57 -15.11 2.43 -6.53
C ALA A 57 -14.05 1.35 -6.31
N TRP A 58 -13.37 1.30 -5.15
CA TRP A 58 -12.22 0.42 -4.94
C TRP A 58 -12.55 -1.07 -5.10
N ASP A 59 -13.62 -1.57 -4.46
CA ASP A 59 -13.99 -2.98 -4.54
C ASP A 59 -14.34 -3.40 -5.98
N ALA A 60 -15.07 -2.54 -6.70
CA ALA A 60 -15.40 -2.77 -8.10
C ALA A 60 -14.14 -2.79 -8.97
N ALA A 61 -13.21 -1.84 -8.77
CA ALA A 61 -11.95 -1.79 -9.49
C ALA A 61 -11.10 -3.04 -9.24
N TRP A 62 -10.99 -3.46 -7.98
CA TRP A 62 -10.25 -4.66 -7.60
C TRP A 62 -10.80 -5.90 -8.30
N ASN A 63 -12.12 -6.10 -8.23
CA ASN A 63 -12.78 -7.27 -8.81
C ASN A 63 -12.67 -7.28 -10.35
N LEU A 64 -12.90 -6.13 -11.02
CA LEU A 64 -12.77 -6.01 -12.47
C LEU A 64 -11.33 -6.24 -12.92
N CYS A 65 -10.36 -5.57 -12.29
CA CYS A 65 -8.95 -5.78 -12.60
C CYS A 65 -8.53 -7.23 -12.43
N ARG A 66 -8.99 -7.92 -11.38
CA ARG A 66 -8.66 -9.35 -11.17
C ARG A 66 -9.37 -10.29 -12.13
N ALA A 67 -10.58 -9.96 -12.57
CA ALA A 67 -11.30 -10.74 -13.55
C ALA A 67 -10.64 -10.64 -14.94
N GLN A 68 -10.26 -9.43 -15.35
CA GLN A 68 -9.67 -9.17 -16.66
C GLN A 68 -8.16 -9.44 -16.71
N TYR A 69 -7.44 -9.14 -15.63
CA TYR A 69 -6.00 -9.29 -15.49
C TYR A 69 -5.69 -10.14 -14.23
N PRO A 70 -5.65 -11.48 -14.34
CA PRO A 70 -5.51 -12.38 -13.19
C PRO A 70 -4.24 -12.19 -12.37
N THR A 71 -3.20 -11.60 -12.96
CA THR A 71 -1.93 -11.26 -12.30
C THR A 71 -1.99 -9.95 -11.50
N THR A 72 -3.15 -9.29 -11.41
CA THR A 72 -3.30 -8.07 -10.61
C THR A 72 -3.07 -8.35 -9.12
N ARG A 73 -2.17 -7.57 -8.51
CA ARG A 73 -1.83 -7.61 -7.08
C ARG A 73 -2.17 -6.31 -6.35
N SER A 74 -2.30 -5.20 -7.08
CA SER A 74 -2.75 -3.93 -6.55
C SER A 74 -3.52 -3.14 -7.60
N VAL A 75 -4.30 -2.15 -7.16
CA VAL A 75 -5.01 -1.22 -8.05
C VAL A 75 -4.73 0.22 -7.65
N ASN A 76 -4.64 1.11 -8.63
CA ASN A 76 -4.43 2.54 -8.40
C ASN A 76 -5.41 3.40 -9.20
N MET A 77 -6.12 4.31 -8.55
CA MET A 77 -7.04 5.22 -9.22
C MET A 77 -6.27 6.36 -9.87
N THR A 78 -6.29 6.42 -11.20
CA THR A 78 -5.59 7.44 -11.99
C THR A 78 -6.48 8.61 -12.34
N ALA A 79 -7.77 8.38 -12.54
CA ALA A 79 -8.74 9.44 -12.82
C ALA A 79 -10.07 9.21 -12.09
N TYR A 80 -10.74 10.31 -11.78
CA TYR A 80 -12.11 10.33 -11.30
C TYR A 80 -12.82 11.58 -11.81
N ARG A 81 -14.11 11.48 -12.10
CA ARG A 81 -14.98 12.60 -12.44
C ARG A 81 -16.36 12.36 -11.86
N TYR A 82 -16.89 13.37 -11.16
CA TYR A 82 -18.27 13.39 -10.72
C TYR A 82 -19.15 13.97 -11.82
N SER A 83 -20.39 13.49 -11.93
CA SER A 83 -21.42 14.16 -12.73
C SER A 83 -21.70 15.56 -12.20
N ALA A 84 -22.33 16.40 -13.03
CA ALA A 84 -22.94 17.63 -12.53
C ALA A 84 -23.91 17.29 -11.37
N GLN A 85 -23.93 18.16 -10.36
CA GLN A 85 -24.84 18.01 -9.24
C GLN A 85 -26.28 18.15 -9.74
N ASN A 86 -27.13 17.16 -9.42
CA ASN A 86 -28.55 17.27 -9.74
C ASN A 86 -29.21 18.21 -8.71
N PRO A 87 -29.78 19.36 -9.09
CA PRO A 87 -30.45 20.26 -8.16
C PRO A 87 -31.67 19.63 -7.48
N GLN A 88 -32.29 18.60 -8.08
CA GLN A 88 -33.42 17.86 -7.50
C GLN A 88 -32.97 16.74 -6.54
N ALA A 89 -31.70 16.35 -6.58
CA ALA A 89 -31.11 15.32 -5.74
C ALA A 89 -29.67 15.73 -5.39
N PRO A 90 -29.47 16.75 -4.53
CA PRO A 90 -28.18 17.43 -4.36
C PRO A 90 -27.07 16.55 -3.78
N SER A 91 -27.41 15.39 -3.23
CA SER A 91 -26.45 14.41 -2.73
C SER A 91 -26.18 13.27 -3.71
N PHE A 92 -26.92 13.17 -4.82
CA PHE A 92 -26.82 12.09 -5.80
C PHE A 92 -25.96 12.49 -6.99
N TYR A 93 -24.92 11.69 -7.24
CA TYR A 93 -23.98 11.83 -8.32
C TYR A 93 -23.80 10.50 -9.03
N THR A 94 -23.22 10.53 -10.23
CA THR A 94 -22.45 9.39 -10.73
C THR A 94 -20.97 9.72 -10.67
N ILE A 95 -20.14 8.69 -10.47
CA ILE A 95 -18.69 8.81 -10.51
C ILE A 95 -18.17 7.94 -11.63
N GLN A 96 -17.50 8.54 -12.59
CA GLN A 96 -16.64 7.84 -13.54
C GLN A 96 -15.24 7.74 -12.94
N THR A 97 -14.69 6.53 -12.85
CA THR A 97 -13.32 6.32 -12.35
C THR A 97 -12.51 5.50 -13.33
N THR A 98 -11.20 5.75 -13.36
CA THR A 98 -10.22 4.98 -14.12
C THR A 98 -9.17 4.46 -13.16
N TRP A 99 -8.88 3.17 -13.28
CA TRP A 99 -7.97 2.44 -12.41
C TRP A 99 -6.92 1.74 -13.24
N GLU A 100 -5.68 1.74 -12.75
CA GLU A 100 -4.62 0.88 -13.24
C GLU A 100 -4.61 -0.41 -12.43
N CYS A 101 -4.62 -1.52 -13.15
CA CYS A 101 -4.40 -2.85 -12.61
C CYS A 101 -2.88 -3.07 -12.59
N ARG A 102 -2.31 -3.35 -11.42
CA ARG A 102 -0.86 -3.42 -11.23
C ARG A 102 -0.43 -4.77 -10.69
N ASP A 103 0.65 -5.30 -11.24
CA ASP A 103 1.37 -6.46 -10.72
C ASP A 103 2.57 -5.94 -9.92
N THR A 104 2.31 -5.65 -8.64
CA THR A 104 3.34 -5.27 -7.65
C THR A 104 3.85 -6.53 -6.96
N PRO A 105 5.14 -6.87 -7.08
CA PRO A 105 5.74 -8.03 -6.41
C PRO A 105 5.48 -8.05 -4.90
#